data_AF-A0A6G0VIW7-F1
#
_entry.id   AF-A0A6G0VIW7-F1
#
_cell.length_a   1.000
_cell.length_b   1.000
_cell.length_c   1.000
_cell.angle_alpha   90.00
_cell.angle_beta   90.00
_cell.angle_gamma   90.00
#
_symmetry.space_group_name_H-M   'P 1'
#
loop_
_entity.id
_entity.type
_entity.pdbx_description
1 polymer ?
#
loop_
_entity_poly.entity_id
_entity_poly.type
_entity_poly.pdbx_seq_one_letter_code
_entity_poly.pdbx_strand_id
1 'polypeptide(L)'
;MSALNFIDIFELFEYKTNEPVSQTVIQKLQSWNFIATDNSLKCDQGHNLILCANLEATDGFQWRCRKSYVNKNKKKIVSFSYLWLENVSLRFIVKQIKIAQQTAVDWSSFHREVTISAMITHHGVI
;
A
#
# COMPACT_ATOMS: atom_id res chain seq x y z
N MET A 1 18.78 31.85 0.28
CA MET A 1 18.01 31.61 1.51
C MET A 1 17.20 32.87 1.78
N SER A 2 15.96 32.93 1.32
CA SER A 2 15.03 34.00 1.69
C SER A 2 14.66 33.83 3.15
N ALA A 3 14.87 34.87 3.96
CA ALA A 3 14.56 34.85 5.38
C ALA A 3 13.10 34.46 5.59
N LEU A 4 12.87 33.43 6.40
CA LEU A 4 11.52 33.04 6.84
C LEU A 4 10.91 34.22 7.59
N ASN A 5 9.86 34.82 7.04
CA ASN A 5 9.17 35.94 7.68
C ASN A 5 8.29 35.38 8.82
N PHE A 6 8.48 35.88 10.03
CA PHE A 6 7.75 35.45 11.22
C PHE A 6 6.22 35.60 11.05
N ILE A 7 5.78 36.55 10.22
CA ILE A 7 4.37 36.75 9.86
C ILE A 7 3.83 35.55 9.07
N ASP A 8 4.60 34.99 8.13
CA ASP A 8 4.17 33.82 7.35
C ASP A 8 4.01 32.57 8.23
N ILE A 9 4.84 32.44 9.28
CA ILE A 9 4.74 31.35 10.26
C ILE A 9 3.49 31.54 11.12
N PHE A 10 3.21 32.76 11.58
CA PHE A 10 2.01 33.06 12.38
C PHE A 10 0.71 32.80 11.60
N GLU A 11 0.64 33.24 10.35
CA GLU A 11 -0.51 32.97 9.47
C GLU A 11 -0.75 31.46 9.27
N LEU A 12 0.31 30.65 9.22
CA LEU A 12 0.24 29.19 9.09
C LEU A 12 -0.45 28.50 10.29
N PHE A 13 -0.27 29.02 11.51
CA PHE A 13 -0.83 28.45 12.73
C PHE A 13 -2.18 29.06 13.14
N GLU A 14 -2.53 30.25 12.65
CA GLU A 14 -3.84 30.89 12.94
C GLU A 14 -4.99 30.36 12.09
N TYR A 15 -4.74 29.60 11.02
CA TYR A 15 -5.79 28.80 10.39
C TYR A 15 -6.26 27.74 11.39
N LYS A 16 -7.35 28.04 12.11
CA LYS A 16 -8.13 27.07 12.89
C LYS A 16 -8.61 25.95 11.97
N THR A 17 -7.80 24.92 11.78
CA THR A 17 -8.11 23.80 10.89
C THR A 17 -8.82 22.69 11.66
N ASN A 18 -10.14 22.81 11.74
CA ASN A 18 -11.02 21.63 11.82
C ASN A 18 -11.17 20.96 10.43
N GLU A 19 -10.41 21.42 9.43
CA GLU A 19 -10.42 20.96 8.03
C GLU A 19 -9.00 20.52 7.62
N PRO A 20 -8.86 19.59 6.66
CA PRO A 20 -7.56 19.11 6.21
C PRO A 20 -6.68 20.28 5.73
N VAL A 21 -5.38 20.19 6.04
CA VAL A 21 -4.37 21.20 5.70
C VAL A 21 -4.50 21.59 4.22
N SER A 22 -4.60 22.89 3.93
CA SER A 22 -4.77 23.36 2.55
C SER A 22 -3.49 23.14 1.73
N GLN A 23 -3.66 22.84 0.44
CA GLN A 23 -2.54 22.61 -0.51
C GLN A 23 -1.51 23.77 -0.52
N THR A 24 -1.95 24.99 -0.21
CA THR A 24 -1.11 26.20 -0.15
C THR A 24 -0.11 26.16 1.01
N VAL A 25 -0.48 25.59 2.15
CA VAL A 25 0.42 25.38 3.30
C VAL A 25 1.52 24.41 2.94
N ILE A 26 1.17 23.30 2.28
CA ILE A 26 2.14 22.29 1.82
C ILE A 26 3.14 22.89 0.84
N GLN A 27 2.67 23.70 -0.12
CA GLN A 27 3.54 24.39 -1.08
C GLN A 27 4.49 25.39 -0.39
N LYS A 28 4.00 26.17 0.58
CA LYS A 28 4.86 27.05 1.39
C LYS A 28 5.93 26.24 2.15
N LEU A 29 5.54 25.14 2.80
CA LEU A 29 6.47 24.27 3.54
C LEU A 29 7.52 23.60 2.63
N GLN A 30 7.14 23.23 1.41
CA GLN A 30 8.06 22.74 0.38
C GLN A 30 9.04 23.83 -0.06
N SER A 31 8.57 25.06 -0.26
CA SER A 31 9.43 26.19 -0.66
C SER A 31 10.48 26.55 0.41
N TRP A 32 10.17 26.27 1.67
CA TRP A 32 11.06 26.47 2.81
C TRP A 32 11.98 25.28 3.11
N ASN A 33 11.92 24.22 2.29
CA ASN A 33 12.62 22.95 2.50
C ASN A 33 12.29 22.24 3.84
N PHE A 34 11.15 22.54 4.49
CA PHE A 34 10.69 21.79 5.66
C PHE A 34 10.11 20.43 5.26
N ILE A 35 9.46 20.37 4.10
CA ILE A 35 8.91 19.16 3.51
C ILE A 35 9.56 18.94 2.15
N ALA A 36 9.82 17.69 1.81
CA ALA A 36 10.40 17.30 0.54
C ALA A 36 9.50 17.72 -0.64
N THR A 37 10.09 18.21 -1.73
CA THR A 37 9.37 18.56 -2.95
C THR A 37 8.98 17.32 -3.74
N ASP A 38 7.98 17.44 -4.60
CA ASP A 38 7.64 16.37 -5.55
C ASP A 38 8.87 15.93 -6.34
N ASN A 39 9.08 14.62 -6.43
CA ASN A 39 10.23 13.96 -7.06
C ASN A 39 11.58 14.04 -6.33
N SER A 40 11.66 14.63 -5.13
CA SER A 40 12.89 14.58 -4.32
C SER A 40 13.04 13.25 -3.56
N LEU A 41 11.93 12.68 -3.09
CA LEU A 41 11.91 11.40 -2.39
C LEU A 41 11.80 10.24 -3.39
N LYS A 42 12.59 9.19 -3.14
CA LYS A 42 12.56 7.94 -3.89
C LYS A 42 11.98 6.83 -3.01
N CYS A 43 11.16 5.96 -3.58
CA CYS A 43 10.79 4.73 -2.91
C CYS A 43 11.96 3.73 -2.89
N ASP A 44 11.83 2.60 -2.19
CA ASP A 44 12.84 1.53 -2.11
C ASP A 44 13.26 0.96 -3.47
N GLN A 45 12.49 1.22 -4.52
CA GLN A 45 12.75 0.81 -5.90
C GLN A 45 13.35 1.94 -6.75
N GLY A 46 13.72 3.06 -6.14
CA GLY A 46 14.32 4.22 -6.80
C GLY A 46 13.36 5.11 -7.60
N HIS A 47 12.03 4.92 -7.48
CA HIS A 47 11.04 5.73 -8.19
C HIS A 47 10.69 7.01 -7.44
N ASN A 48 10.47 8.09 -8.20
CA ASN A 48 10.05 9.38 -7.65
C ASN A 48 8.66 9.31 -7.02
N LEU A 49 8.56 9.79 -5.78
CA LEU A 49 7.32 9.92 -5.02
C LEU A 49 6.69 11.29 -5.27
N ILE A 50 5.36 11.33 -5.24
CA ILE A 50 4.55 12.53 -5.43
C ILE A 50 3.56 12.62 -4.28
N LEU A 51 3.43 13.82 -3.71
CA LEU A 51 2.52 14.07 -2.60
C LEU A 51 1.09 14.19 -3.14
N CYS A 52 0.21 13.30 -2.71
CA CYS A 52 -1.18 13.24 -3.16
C CYS A 52 -2.11 13.46 -1.95
N ALA A 53 -3.21 14.19 -2.15
CA ALA A 53 -4.24 14.32 -1.12
C ALA A 53 -4.86 12.95 -0.79
N ASN A 54 -5.00 12.65 0.49
CA ASN A 54 -5.68 11.48 1.01
C ASN A 54 -6.44 11.81 2.29
N LEU A 55 -7.76 11.75 2.23
CA LEU A 55 -8.63 12.04 3.37
C LEU A 55 -8.48 11.03 4.51
N GLU A 56 -7.90 9.85 4.27
CA GLU A 56 -7.65 8.84 5.29
C GLU A 56 -6.30 9.04 6.02
N ALA A 57 -5.44 9.93 5.53
CA ALA A 57 -4.17 10.24 6.19
C ALA A 57 -4.37 11.29 7.29
N THR A 58 -3.59 11.21 8.37
CA THR A 58 -3.71 12.09 9.55
C THR A 58 -3.53 13.57 9.23
N ASP A 59 -2.72 13.89 8.22
CA ASP A 59 -2.44 15.23 7.70
C ASP A 59 -3.20 15.56 6.41
N GLY A 60 -4.04 14.64 5.92
CA GLY A 60 -4.75 14.78 4.66
C GLY A 60 -3.90 14.53 3.40
N PHE A 61 -2.63 14.12 3.53
CA PHE A 61 -1.72 13.89 2.41
C PHE A 61 -0.96 12.57 2.53
N GLN A 62 -0.57 11.99 1.40
CA GLN A 62 0.29 10.80 1.39
C GLN A 62 1.23 10.80 0.18
N TRP A 63 2.45 10.33 0.39
CA TRP A 63 3.40 10.09 -0.68
C TRP A 63 3.02 8.83 -1.47
N ARG A 64 2.77 8.97 -2.77
CA ARG A 64 2.49 7.83 -3.67
C ARG A 64 3.53 7.73 -4.78
N CYS A 65 3.87 6.49 -5.11
CA CYS A 65 4.59 6.18 -6.34
C CYS A 65 3.58 6.08 -7.50
N ARG A 66 3.79 6.82 -8.60
CA ARG A 66 2.90 6.78 -9.80
C ARG A 66 2.94 5.46 -10.57
N LYS A 67 3.90 4.57 -10.31
CA LYS A 67 3.89 3.22 -10.90
C LYS A 67 3.08 2.28 -10.01
N SER A 68 1.95 1.81 -10.54
CA SER A 68 1.20 0.69 -9.96
C SER A 68 2.13 -0.51 -9.82
N TYR A 69 2.55 -0.80 -8.59
CA TYR A 69 3.26 -2.04 -8.29
C TYR A 69 2.24 -3.17 -8.32
N VAL A 70 2.14 -3.85 -9.46
CA VAL A 70 1.48 -5.16 -9.51
C VAL A 70 2.40 -6.11 -8.75
N ASN A 71 2.05 -6.40 -7.49
CA ASN A 71 2.77 -7.39 -6.70
C ASN A 71 2.78 -8.71 -7.48
N LYS A 72 3.95 -9.10 -7.99
CA LYS A 72 4.11 -10.34 -8.77
C LYS A 72 3.63 -11.56 -7.97
N ASN A 73 3.70 -11.49 -6.64
CA ASN A 73 3.19 -12.55 -5.76
C ASN A 73 1.66 -12.58 -5.73
N LYS A 74 0.96 -11.44 -5.84
CA LYS A 74 -0.52 -11.41 -5.86
C LYS A 74 -1.08 -12.20 -7.04
N LYS A 75 -0.50 -12.05 -8.23
CA LYS A 75 -0.90 -12.86 -9.41
C LYS A 75 -0.64 -14.35 -9.19
N LYS A 76 0.51 -14.70 -8.61
CA LYS A 76 0.86 -16.10 -8.31
C LYS A 76 -0.08 -16.74 -7.28
N ILE A 77 -0.46 -16.00 -6.24
CA ILE A 77 -1.40 -16.47 -5.21
C ILE A 77 -2.76 -16.75 -5.84
N VAL A 78 -3.32 -15.81 -6.61
CA VAL A 78 -4.63 -16.00 -7.26
C VAL A 78 -4.59 -17.19 -8.23
N SER A 79 -3.55 -17.31 -9.05
CA SER A 79 -3.39 -18.47 -9.95
C SER A 79 -3.24 -19.78 -9.17
N PHE A 80 -2.57 -19.78 -8.01
CA PHE A 80 -2.44 -20.95 -7.17
C PHE A 80 -3.80 -21.38 -6.61
N SER A 81 -4.55 -20.45 -6.03
CA SER A 81 -5.89 -20.70 -5.49
C SER A 81 -6.82 -21.30 -6.54
N TYR A 82 -6.82 -20.74 -7.75
CA TYR A 82 -7.63 -21.26 -8.86
C TYR A 82 -7.26 -22.70 -9.23
N LEU A 83 -5.98 -22.98 -9.49
CA LEU A 83 -5.54 -24.33 -9.88
C LEU A 83 -5.70 -25.35 -8.74
N TRP A 84 -5.56 -24.91 -7.49
CA TRP A 84 -5.79 -25.77 -6.33
C TRP A 84 -7.27 -26.16 -6.21
N LEU A 85 -8.20 -25.23 -6.46
CA LEU A 85 -9.64 -25.51 -6.49
C LEU A 85 -10.04 -26.43 -7.64
N GLU A 86 -9.39 -26.32 -8.80
CA GLU A 86 -9.55 -27.25 -9.94
C GLU A 86 -8.89 -28.63 -9.70
N ASN A 87 -8.44 -28.90 -8.47
CA ASN A 87 -7.81 -30.16 -8.05
C ASN A 87 -6.59 -30.56 -8.90
N VAL A 88 -5.85 -29.56 -9.39
CA VAL A 88 -4.64 -29.79 -10.20
C VAL A 88 -3.49 -30.24 -9.29
N SER A 89 -2.69 -31.21 -9.76
CA SER A 89 -1.57 -31.71 -8.97
C SER A 89 -0.58 -30.59 -8.56
N LEU A 90 -0.15 -30.60 -7.30
CA LEU A 90 0.82 -29.59 -6.79
C LEU A 90 2.10 -29.53 -7.62
N ARG A 91 2.58 -30.69 -8.11
CA ARG A 91 3.76 -30.76 -8.98
C ARG A 91 3.58 -29.94 -10.26
N PHE A 92 2.38 -29.94 -10.84
CA PHE A 92 2.08 -29.14 -12.03
C PHE A 92 1.96 -27.65 -11.69
N ILE A 93 1.28 -27.32 -10.60
CA ILE A 93 1.11 -25.93 -10.13
C ILE A 93 2.47 -25.27 -9.86
N VAL A 94 3.37 -25.98 -9.19
CA VAL A 94 4.74 -25.54 -8.89
C VAL A 94 5.50 -25.17 -10.16
N LYS A 95 5.42 -26.01 -11.21
CA LYS A 95 6.05 -25.76 -12.50
C LYS A 95 5.43 -24.55 -13.21
N GLN A 96 4.10 -24.46 -13.22
CA GLN A 96 3.37 -23.43 -13.96
C GLN A 96 3.56 -22.03 -13.36
N ILE A 97 3.49 -21.92 -12.02
CA ILE A 97 3.56 -20.65 -11.30
C ILE A 97 5.02 -20.26 -10.96
N LYS A 98 5.97 -21.21 -11.12
CA LYS A 98 7.39 -21.05 -10.78
C LYS A 98 7.54 -20.60 -9.32
N ILE A 99 7.11 -21.46 -8.41
CA ILE A 99 7.24 -21.30 -6.95
C ILE A 99 8.05 -22.46 -6.38
N ALA A 100 8.60 -22.32 -5.18
CA ALA A 100 9.27 -23.43 -4.52
C ALA A 100 8.25 -24.50 -4.11
N GLN A 101 8.68 -25.77 -4.08
CA GLN A 101 7.83 -26.88 -3.66
C GLN A 101 7.31 -26.66 -2.22
N GLN A 102 8.16 -26.16 -1.33
CA GLN A 102 7.77 -25.86 0.05
C GLN A 102 6.65 -24.81 0.11
N THR A 103 6.79 -23.71 -0.65
CA THR A 103 5.76 -22.67 -0.72
C THR A 103 4.41 -23.23 -1.21
N ALA A 104 4.42 -24.16 -2.16
CA ALA A 104 3.19 -24.81 -2.61
C ALA A 104 2.54 -25.67 -1.52
N VAL A 105 3.34 -26.40 -0.74
CA VAL A 105 2.87 -27.18 0.42
C VAL A 105 2.25 -26.26 1.47
N ASP A 106 2.93 -25.17 1.83
CA ASP A 106 2.45 -24.20 2.81
C ASP A 106 1.13 -23.57 2.35
N TRP A 107 1.07 -23.13 1.09
CA TRP A 107 -0.14 -22.52 0.53
C TRP A 107 -1.30 -23.51 0.44
N SER A 108 -1.07 -24.76 0.05
CA SER A 108 -2.11 -25.79 0.05
C SER A 108 -2.65 -26.09 1.46
N SER A 109 -1.78 -26.08 2.47
CA SER A 109 -2.20 -26.27 3.87
C SER A 109 -3.06 -25.11 4.35
N PHE A 110 -2.66 -23.88 4.01
CA PHE A 110 -3.45 -22.69 4.30
C PHE A 110 -4.84 -22.73 3.65
N HIS A 111 -4.95 -23.12 2.38
CA HIS A 111 -6.26 -23.26 1.71
C HIS A 111 -7.15 -24.28 2.42
N ARG A 112 -6.60 -25.45 2.79
CA ARG A 112 -7.33 -26.47 3.56
C ARG A 112 -7.85 -25.92 4.89
N GLU A 113 -7.01 -25.22 5.65
CA GLU A 113 -7.37 -24.62 6.94
C GLU A 113 -8.48 -23.57 6.82
N VAL A 114 -8.40 -22.70 5.82
CA VAL A 114 -9.42 -21.69 5.55
C VAL A 114 -10.74 -22.35 5.16
N THR A 115 -10.72 -23.37 4.29
CA THR A 115 -11.93 -24.11 3.90
C THR A 115 -12.59 -24.79 5.10
N ILE A 116 -11.81 -25.45 5.96
CA ILE A 116 -12.34 -26.07 7.18
C ILE A 116 -12.94 -25.01 8.12
N SER A 117 -12.24 -23.89 8.32
CA SER A 117 -12.72 -22.80 9.18
C SER A 117 -14.03 -22.20 8.68
N ALA A 118 -14.16 -22.01 7.36
CA ALA A 118 -15.39 -21.56 6.73
C ALA A 118 -16.51 -22.58 6.92
N MET A 119 -16.24 -23.88 6.71
CA MET A 119 -17.22 -24.95 6.95
C MET A 119 -17.70 -24.95 8.41
N ILE A 120 -16.80 -24.86 9.38
CA ILE A 120 -17.16 -24.79 10.81
C ILE A 120 -18.03 -23.56 11.09
N THR A 121 -17.70 -22.41 10.52
CA THR A 121 -18.47 -21.17 10.72
C THR A 121 -19.87 -21.26 10.11
N HIS A 122 -20.00 -21.90 8.94
CA HIS A 122 -21.28 -22.04 8.24
C HIS A 122 -22.14 -23.21 8.73
N HIS A 123 -21.54 -24.25 9.30
CA HIS A 123 -22.24 -25.40 9.89
C HIS A 123 -22.37 -25.33 11.42
N GLY A 124 -21.76 -24.33 12.06
CA GLY A 124 -21.78 -24.07 13.49
C GLY A 124 -22.96 -23.21 13.98
N VAL A 125 -24.09 -23.22 13.26
CA VAL A 125 -25.41 -23.01 13.89
C VAL A 125 -25.90 -24.39 14.33
N ILE A 126 -25.33 -24.88 15.44
CA ILE A 126 -25.92 -25.90 16.31
C ILE A 126 -25.82 -25.37 17.73
#